data_AF-A0A4Y3KGY2-F1
#
_entry.id   AF-A0A4Y3KGY2-F1
#
_cell.length_a   1.000
_cell.length_b   1.000
_cell.length_c   1.000
_cell.angle_alpha   90.00
_cell.angle_beta   90.00
_cell.angle_gamma   90.00
#
_symmetry.space_group_name_H-M   'P 1'
#
loop_
_entity.id
_entity.type
_entity.pdbx_description
1 polymer ?
#
loop_
_entity_poly.entity_id
_entity_poly.type
_entity_poly.pdbx_seq_one_letter_code
_entity_poly.pdbx_strand_id
1 'polypeptide(L)' 'MGVALEPGSAAGVLVYENAWAAPFATALRKGGGQLVAGGRIPIPAIIAALDAAESA' A
#
# COMPACT_ATOMS: atom_id res chain seq x y z
N MET A 1 18.96 -7.55 -0.31
CA MET A 1 17.66 -7.04 0.15
C MET A 1 17.54 -7.29 1.64
N GLY A 2 17.09 -6.30 2.42
CA GLY A 2 16.64 -6.51 3.80
C GLY A 2 17.49 -5.83 4.88
N VAL A 3 17.14 -4.59 5.24
CA VAL A 3 17.30 -4.04 6.61
C VAL A 3 16.22 -2.98 6.88
N ALA A 4 14.95 -3.26 6.59
CA ALA A 4 13.89 -2.29 6.88
C ALA A 4 13.42 -2.34 8.34
N LEU A 5 13.67 -3.44 9.05
CA LEU A 5 13.16 -3.69 10.39
C LEU A 5 14.25 -4.29 11.27
N GLU A 6 14.41 -3.74 12.47
CA GLU A 6 15.35 -4.24 13.48
C GLU A 6 14.78 -5.47 14.22
N PRO A 7 15.62 -6.34 14.79
CA PRO A 7 15.17 -7.44 15.63
C PRO A 7 14.29 -6.96 16.79
N GLY A 8 13.10 -7.54 16.96
CA GLY A 8 12.11 -7.12 17.96
C GLY A 8 11.08 -6.09 17.46
N SER A 9 11.14 -5.68 16.19
CA SER A 9 10.18 -4.76 15.57
C SER A 9 8.94 -5.49 15.01
N ALA A 10 7.78 -4.84 15.05
CA ALA A 10 6.57 -5.29 14.35
C ALA A 10 6.37 -4.50 13.05
N ALA A 11 5.98 -5.18 11.97
CA ALA A 11 5.60 -4.55 10.71
C ALA A 11 4.07 -4.61 10.54
N GLY A 12 3.45 -3.49 10.16
CA GLY A 12 2.05 -3.44 9.75
C GLY A 12 1.96 -3.09 8.27
N VAL A 13 1.20 -3.86 7.50
CA VAL A 13 0.83 -3.52 6.12
C VAL A 13 -0.62 -3.09 6.12
N LEU A 14 -0.89 -1.84 5.77
CA LEU A 14 -2.25 -1.32 5.63
C LEU A 14 -2.66 -1.34 4.16
N VAL A 15 -3.60 -2.23 3.81
CA VAL A 15 -4.22 -2.30 2.49
C VAL A 15 -5.61 -1.67 2.59
N TYR A 16 -5.92 -0.71 1.72
CA TYR A 16 -7.19 0.01 1.72
C TYR A 16 -7.87 -0.04 0.34
N GLU A 17 -9.20 0.03 0.36
CA GLU A 17 -10.05 0.11 -0.83
C GLU A 17 -9.92 1.48 -1.53
N ASN A 18 -9.85 1.46 -2.86
CA ASN A 18 -9.57 2.62 -3.73
C ASN A 18 -10.59 3.76 -3.65
N ALA A 19 -11.70 3.60 -2.91
CA ALA A 19 -12.75 4.60 -2.75
C ALA A 19 -12.23 5.94 -2.16
N TRP A 20 -11.09 5.92 -1.45
CA TRP A 20 -10.51 7.11 -0.81
C TRP A 20 -9.55 7.88 -1.70
N ALA A 21 -9.02 7.28 -2.77
CA ALA A 21 -7.98 7.90 -3.60
C ALA A 21 -8.48 9.16 -4.30
N ALA A 22 -9.69 9.13 -4.85
CA ALA A 22 -10.27 10.27 -5.57
C ALA A 22 -10.69 11.43 -4.63
N PRO A 23 -11.40 11.19 -3.51
CA PRO A 23 -11.65 12.23 -2.51
C PRO A 23 -10.36 12.85 -1.94
N PHE A 24 -9.36 12.02 -1.63
CA PHE A 24 -8.07 12.45 -1.09
C PHE A 24 -7.28 13.33 -2.06
N ALA A 25 -7.11 12.89 -3.31
CA ALA A 25 -6.42 13.68 -4.34
C ALA A 25 -7.15 15.03 -4.60
N THR A 26 -8.47 15.04 -4.46
CA THR A 26 -9.28 16.26 -4.58
C THR A 26 -9.08 17.21 -3.42
N ALA A 27 -9.07 16.70 -2.18
CA ALA A 27 -8.78 17.51 -0.99
C ALA A 27 -7.37 18.08 -1.00
N LEU A 28 -6.37 17.27 -1.40
CA LEU A 28 -4.98 17.70 -1.57
C LEU A 28 -4.85 18.89 -2.53
N ARG A 29 -5.42 18.80 -3.74
CA ARG A 29 -5.41 19.92 -4.70
C ARG A 29 -6.05 21.18 -4.15
N LYS A 30 -7.20 21.04 -3.47
CA LYS A 30 -7.91 22.20 -2.86
C LYS A 30 -7.08 22.88 -1.77
N GLY A 31 -6.24 22.13 -1.06
CA GLY A 31 -5.30 22.66 -0.07
C GLY A 31 -3.97 23.15 -0.65
N GLY A 32 -3.80 23.19 -1.98
CA GLY A 32 -2.55 23.60 -2.64
C GLY A 32 -1.48 22.50 -2.75
N GLY A 33 -1.82 21.25 -2.40
CA GLY A 33 -0.93 20.10 -2.52
C GLY A 33 -0.92 19.47 -3.92
N GLN A 34 0.16 18.73 -4.22
CA GLN A 34 0.34 18.01 -5.48
C GLN A 34 0.65 16.53 -5.23
N LEU A 35 -0.02 15.64 -5.96
CA LEU A 35 0.32 14.23 -6.02
C LEU A 35 1.50 14.02 -6.98
N VAL A 36 2.61 13.46 -6.50
CA VAL A 36 3.84 13.27 -7.30
C VAL A 36 4.10 11.82 -7.70
N ALA A 37 3.41 10.86 -7.06
CA ALA A 37 3.47 9.45 -7.42
C ALA A 37 2.17 8.75 -7.00
N GLY A 38 1.78 7.73 -7.74
CA GLY A 38 0.64 6.88 -7.44
C GLY A 38 0.82 5.50 -8.06
N GLY A 39 0.33 4.47 -7.39
CA GLY A 39 0.48 3.08 -7.84
C GLY A 39 -0.64 2.21 -7.33
N ARG A 40 -0.74 1.00 -7.90
CA ARG A 40 -1.63 -0.06 -7.42
C ARG A 40 -0.79 -1.31 -7.18
N ILE A 41 -1.20 -2.11 -6.23
CA ILE A 41 -0.66 -3.46 -6.10
C ILE A 41 -1.25 -4.30 -7.25
N PRO A 42 -0.43 -4.94 -8.10
CA PRO A 42 -0.93 -5.81 -9.16
C PRO A 42 -1.70 -7.00 -8.57
N ILE A 43 -2.86 -7.32 -9.14
CA ILE A 43 -3.67 -8.48 -8.72
C ILE A 43 -2.85 -9.79 -8.71
N PRO A 44 -1.99 -10.10 -9.69
CA PRO A 44 -1.19 -11.32 -9.65
C PRO A 44 -0.26 -11.39 -8.43
N ALA A 45 0.26 -10.26 -7.95
CA ALA A 45 1.10 -10.21 -6.76
C ALA A 45 0.29 -10.47 -5.47
N ILE A 46 -0.98 -10.05 -5.45
CA ILE A 46 -1.91 -10.34 -4.36
C ILE A 46 -2.22 -11.84 -4.32
N ILE A 47 -2.51 -12.44 -5.48
CA ILE A 47 -2.78 -13.88 -5.59
C ILE A 47 -1.56 -14.68 -5.11
N ALA A 48 -0.37 -14.36 -5.60
CA ALA A 48 0.85 -15.06 -5.21
C ALA A 48 1.14 -14.95 -3.70
N ALA A 49 0.85 -13.80 -3.07
CA ALA A 49 1.01 -13.62 -1.64
C ALA A 49 -0.02 -14.45 -0.83
N LEU A 50 -1.25 -14.57 -1.34
CA LEU A 50 -2.28 -15.41 -0.73
C LEU A 50 -1.91 -16.90 -0.81
N ASP A 51 -1.51 -17.38 -1.99
CA ASP A 51 -1.09 -18.77 -2.20
C ASP A 51 0.07 -19.14 -1.25
N ALA A 52 1.03 -18.22 -1.07
CA ALA A 52 2.16 -18.42 -0.16
C ALA A 52 1.76 -18.45 1.32
N ALA A 53 0.73 -17.68 1.71
CA ALA A 53 0.23 -17.65 3.09
C ALA A 53 -0.61 -18.90 3.44
N GLU A 54 -1.35 -19.45 2.47
CA GLU A 54 -2.14 -20.68 2.65
C GLU A 54 -1.26 -21.95 2.66
N SER A 55 -0.07 -21.88 2.06
CA SER A 55 0.87 -23.00 1.98
C SER A 55 1.84 -23.09 3.18
N ALA A 56 1.70 -22.20 4.17
CA ALA A 56 2.55 -22.11 5.37
C ALA A 56 1.85 -22.70 6.61
#